data_AF-A0A8T4MLC0-F1
#
_entry.id   AF-A0A8T4MLC0-F1
#
_cell.length_a   1.000
_cell.length_b   1.000
_cell.length_c   1.000
_cell.angle_alpha   90.00
_cell.angle_beta   90.00
_cell.angle_gamma   90.00
#
_symmetry.space_group_name_H-M   'P 1'
#
loop_
_entity.id
_entity.type
_entity.pdbx_description
1 polymer ?
#
loop_
_entity_poly.entity_id
_entity_poly.type
_entity_poly.pdbx_seq_one_letter_code
_entity_poly.pdbx_strand_id
1 'polypeptide(L)'
;MTNKLLLNPEEIIVPAELDIGNNKKLREYFDLFNRGIYEHVPPVLVVDKRSKTKQKLIDRINRRKHELIENHSRNPSLHPYPDNFDYHLPYLESNCSFRYEGVIQRLNEDFIKLEKKVGNAKFYLLDGNHRAIAATLNHEPIFALELEDTQDLRKVKKMAEEGIYPELYRSEDTLDELRAAFEYHCLRNFDQIFSVKQRVGELVVTSGLPEFMIRRYLWELGVAV
;
A
#
# COMPACT_ATOMS: atom_id res chain seq x y z
N MET A 1 3.18 3.75 21.44
CA MET A 1 2.75 5.15 21.26
C MET A 1 2.88 5.38 19.78
N THR A 2 1.84 5.86 19.11
CA THR A 2 1.88 5.99 17.65
C THR A 2 2.85 7.10 17.26
N ASN A 3 3.83 6.80 16.41
CA ASN A 3 4.89 7.73 16.07
C ASN A 3 4.41 8.73 15.00
N LYS A 4 4.65 10.02 15.25
CA LYS A 4 4.29 11.11 14.33
C LYS A 4 5.49 11.42 13.46
N LEU A 5 5.29 11.39 12.15
CA LEU A 5 6.35 11.59 11.16
C LEU A 5 6.03 12.79 10.27
N LEU A 6 7.08 13.47 9.82
CA LEU A 6 7.04 14.38 8.68
C LEU A 6 7.78 13.68 7.55
N LEU A 7 7.05 13.34 6.49
CA LEU A 7 7.56 12.53 5.38
C LEU A 7 7.61 13.33 4.08
N ASN A 8 8.62 13.07 3.28
CA ASN A 8 8.65 13.55 1.90
C ASN A 8 7.76 12.67 1.01
N PRO A 9 7.14 13.23 -0.05
CA PRO A 9 6.31 12.46 -0.98
C PRO A 9 7.03 11.27 -1.66
N GLU A 10 8.35 11.29 -1.78
CA GLU A 10 9.15 10.18 -2.31
C GLU A 10 9.31 9.01 -1.33
N GLU A 11 9.08 9.23 -0.03
CA GLU A 11 9.27 8.21 1.01
C GLU A 11 8.05 7.28 1.18
N ILE A 12 6.94 7.60 0.52
CA ILE A 12 5.64 6.93 0.67
C ILE A 12 5.24 6.30 -0.66
N ILE A 13 4.91 5.01 -0.62
CA ILE A 13 4.42 4.20 -1.76
C ILE A 13 2.90 4.17 -1.77
N VAL A 14 2.34 4.28 -2.97
CA VAL A 14 0.91 4.30 -3.26
C VAL A 14 0.60 3.39 -4.46
N PRO A 15 -0.46 2.55 -4.40
CA PRO A 15 -0.99 1.91 -5.60
C PRO A 15 -1.77 2.91 -6.48
N ALA A 16 -1.76 2.73 -7.80
CA ALA A 16 -2.40 3.68 -8.73
C ALA A 16 -3.92 3.70 -8.62
N GLU A 17 -4.52 2.57 -8.19
CA GLU A 17 -5.95 2.42 -7.93
C GLU A 17 -6.46 3.29 -6.78
N LEU A 18 -5.62 4.12 -6.16
CA LEU A 18 -6.07 5.14 -5.22
C LEU A 18 -6.86 6.20 -5.97
N ASP A 19 -8.14 5.90 -6.10
CA ASP A 19 -9.15 6.67 -6.76
C ASP A 19 -9.17 8.09 -6.15
N ILE A 20 -8.90 9.09 -6.99
CA ILE A 20 -9.26 10.49 -6.72
C ILE A 20 -10.77 10.66 -7.01
N GLY A 21 -11.55 9.58 -6.93
CA GLY A 21 -12.97 9.53 -7.24
C GLY A 21 -13.78 10.56 -6.47
N ASN A 22 -13.22 11.16 -5.41
CA ASN A 22 -13.79 12.31 -4.74
C ASN A 22 -12.96 13.60 -4.92
N ASN A 23 -13.06 14.19 -6.13
CA ASN A 23 -12.48 15.50 -6.45
C ASN A 23 -12.89 16.61 -5.48
N LYS A 24 -14.09 16.54 -4.88
CA LYS A 24 -14.52 17.51 -3.87
C LYS A 24 -13.65 17.43 -2.61
N LYS A 25 -13.43 16.22 -2.10
CA LYS A 25 -12.56 15.97 -0.94
C LYS A 25 -11.11 16.33 -1.23
N LEU A 26 -10.60 16.04 -2.44
CA LEU A 26 -9.26 16.51 -2.84
C LEU A 26 -9.17 18.03 -2.75
N ARG A 27 -10.15 18.74 -3.33
CA ARG A 27 -10.20 20.20 -3.36
C ARG A 27 -10.24 20.80 -1.96
N GLU A 28 -11.05 20.25 -1.07
CA GLU A 28 -11.12 20.69 0.33
C GLU A 28 -9.74 20.62 1.00
N TYR A 29 -9.03 19.50 0.87
CA TYR A 29 -7.68 19.40 1.42
C TYR A 29 -6.71 20.34 0.71
N PHE A 30 -6.71 20.40 -0.62
CA PHE A 30 -5.85 21.30 -1.38
C PHE A 30 -6.02 22.76 -0.93
N ASP A 31 -7.25 23.22 -0.72
CA ASP A 31 -7.53 24.57 -0.23
C ASP A 31 -7.01 24.80 1.20
N LEU A 32 -7.08 23.79 2.07
CA LEU A 32 -6.52 23.86 3.43
C LEU A 32 -4.99 23.97 3.42
N PHE A 33 -4.31 23.15 2.61
CA PHE A 33 -2.86 23.21 2.43
C PHE A 33 -2.43 24.55 1.82
N ASN A 34 -3.13 25.01 0.77
CA ASN A 34 -2.82 26.29 0.10
C ASN A 34 -3.00 27.51 1.01
N ARG A 35 -3.82 27.41 2.07
CA ARG A 35 -4.00 28.46 3.08
C ARG A 35 -3.02 28.35 4.25
N GLY A 36 -2.14 27.34 4.28
CA GLY A 36 -1.22 27.08 5.39
C GLY A 36 -1.90 26.53 6.65
N ILE A 37 -3.10 25.94 6.54
CA ILE A 37 -3.90 25.42 7.67
C ILE A 37 -3.73 23.89 7.79
N TYR A 38 -2.62 23.35 7.27
CA TYR A 38 -2.40 21.90 7.13
C TYR A 38 -2.18 21.19 8.47
N GLU A 39 -1.79 21.90 9.53
CA GLU A 39 -1.61 21.34 10.87
C GLU A 39 -2.91 20.81 11.49
N HIS A 40 -4.07 21.28 11.00
CA HIS A 40 -5.39 20.81 11.41
C HIS A 40 -5.89 19.63 10.56
N VAL A 41 -5.18 19.28 9.50
CA VAL A 41 -5.54 18.13 8.66
C VAL A 41 -5.11 16.84 9.39
N PRO A 42 -6.00 15.84 9.51
CA PRO A 42 -5.62 14.56 10.12
C PRO A 42 -4.39 13.95 9.43
N PRO A 43 -3.46 13.33 10.18
CA PRO A 43 -2.30 12.69 9.57
C PRO A 43 -2.73 11.60 8.57
N VAL A 44 -1.91 11.35 7.56
CA VAL A 44 -2.05 10.13 6.75
C VAL A 44 -1.63 8.91 7.56
N LEU A 45 -2.19 7.74 7.26
CA LEU A 45 -1.75 6.50 7.91
C LEU A 45 -0.68 5.82 7.08
N VAL A 46 0.43 5.49 7.72
CA VAL A 46 1.52 4.77 7.06
C VAL A 46 1.96 3.57 7.86
N VAL A 47 2.63 2.66 7.18
CA VAL A 47 3.31 1.55 7.82
C VAL A 47 4.69 1.36 7.19
N ASP A 48 5.71 1.12 8.02
CA ASP A 48 7.05 0.84 7.53
C ASP A 48 7.05 -0.40 6.61
N LYS A 49 7.76 -0.25 5.48
CA LYS A 49 7.90 -1.23 4.41
C LYS A 49 8.77 -2.42 4.79
N ARG A 50 9.69 -2.26 5.76
CA ARG A 50 10.64 -3.27 6.26
C ARG A 50 9.90 -4.37 7.03
N SER A 51 9.02 -5.04 6.31
CA SER A 51 8.26 -6.14 6.82
C SER A 51 9.00 -7.44 6.58
N LYS A 52 8.81 -8.37 7.50
CA LYS A 52 9.13 -9.78 7.28
C LYS A 52 8.10 -10.46 6.36
N THR A 53 7.21 -9.73 5.68
CA THR A 53 6.13 -10.30 4.86
C THR A 53 6.65 -11.27 3.81
N LYS A 54 7.71 -10.90 3.07
CA LYS A 54 8.36 -11.81 2.11
C LYS A 54 8.72 -13.14 2.75
N GLN A 55 9.38 -13.10 3.92
CA GLN A 55 9.75 -14.30 4.65
C GLN A 55 8.51 -15.05 5.15
N LYS A 56 7.51 -14.35 5.69
CA LYS A 56 6.25 -14.97 6.15
C LYS A 56 5.49 -15.66 5.02
N LEU A 57 5.51 -15.08 3.82
CA LEU A 57 4.87 -15.66 2.64
C LEU A 57 5.64 -16.91 2.18
N ILE A 58 6.97 -16.86 2.14
CA ILE A 58 7.83 -18.03 1.90
C ILE A 58 7.58 -19.12 2.95
N ASP A 59 7.54 -18.77 4.24
CA ASP A 59 7.29 -19.68 5.34
C ASP A 59 5.88 -20.31 5.25
N ARG A 60 4.88 -19.54 4.81
CA ARG A 60 3.53 -20.06 4.54
C ARG A 60 3.51 -21.04 3.38
N ILE A 61 4.19 -20.72 2.27
CA ILE A 61 4.33 -21.62 1.12
C ILE A 61 5.03 -22.93 1.54
N ASN A 62 6.11 -22.82 2.31
CA ASN A 62 6.86 -23.97 2.82
C ASN A 62 6.03 -24.83 3.79
N ARG A 63 5.31 -24.22 4.73
CA ARG A 63 4.39 -24.95 5.64
C ARG A 63 3.34 -25.72 4.85
N ARG A 64 2.72 -25.09 3.85
CA ARG A 64 1.72 -25.75 3.02
C ARG A 64 2.30 -26.90 2.19
N LYS A 65 3.51 -26.72 1.65
CA LYS A 65 4.27 -27.79 0.99
C LYS A 65 4.45 -28.98 1.93
N HIS A 66 4.83 -28.75 3.18
CA HIS A 66 4.99 -29.81 4.18
C HIS A 66 3.67 -30.51 4.54
N GLU A 67 2.59 -29.77 4.79
CA GLU A 67 1.26 -30.33 5.08
C GLU A 67 0.77 -31.26 3.96
N LEU A 68 0.96 -30.87 2.70
CA LEU A 68 0.55 -31.68 1.55
C LEU A 68 1.37 -32.96 1.43
N ILE A 69 2.69 -32.89 1.67
CA ILE A 69 3.56 -34.08 1.69
C ILE A 69 3.16 -35.04 2.80
N GLU A 70 2.88 -34.53 4.01
CA GLU A 70 2.47 -35.33 5.16
C GLU A 70 1.10 -36.00 4.93
N ASN A 71 0.13 -35.25 4.41
CA ASN A 71 -1.20 -35.76 4.10
C ASN A 71 -1.17 -36.84 3.02
N HIS A 72 -0.39 -36.63 1.95
CA HIS A 72 -0.21 -37.64 0.90
C HIS A 72 0.49 -38.90 1.43
N SER A 73 1.46 -38.75 2.34
CA SER A 73 2.13 -39.89 2.98
C SER A 73 1.18 -40.71 3.87
N ARG A 74 0.21 -40.05 4.51
CA ARG A 74 -0.81 -40.71 5.36
C ARG A 74 -1.94 -41.34 4.56
N ASN A 75 -2.31 -40.76 3.42
CA ASN A 75 -3.40 -41.26 2.59
C ASN A 75 -3.09 -41.06 1.10
N PRO A 76 -2.41 -42.03 0.45
CA PRO A 76 -1.96 -41.90 -0.93
C PRO A 76 -3.11 -41.79 -1.96
N SER A 77 -4.32 -42.24 -1.60
CA SER A 77 -5.50 -42.15 -2.46
C SER A 77 -6.25 -40.83 -2.35
N LEU A 78 -5.92 -39.98 -1.37
CA LEU A 78 -6.41 -38.61 -1.35
C LEU A 78 -5.69 -37.81 -2.45
N HIS A 79 -6.45 -37.39 -3.47
CA HIS A 79 -5.95 -36.42 -4.42
C HIS A 79 -5.53 -35.16 -3.65
N PRO A 80 -4.30 -34.63 -3.84
CA PRO A 80 -3.74 -33.58 -3.00
C PRO A 80 -4.41 -32.20 -3.13
N TYR A 81 -5.54 -32.09 -3.85
CA TYR A 81 -6.19 -30.83 -4.15
C TYR A 81 -7.66 -30.81 -3.71
N PRO A 82 -8.03 -29.96 -2.74
CA PRO A 82 -9.40 -29.51 -2.62
C PRO A 82 -9.69 -28.50 -3.73
N ASP A 83 -10.71 -28.78 -4.56
CA ASP A 83 -11.13 -28.00 -5.73
C ASP A 83 -11.60 -26.56 -5.44
N ASN A 84 -11.68 -26.14 -4.17
CA ASN A 84 -12.32 -24.89 -3.77
C ASN A 84 -11.39 -23.96 -2.95
N PHE A 85 -10.15 -23.71 -3.43
CA PHE A 85 -9.31 -22.66 -2.82
C PHE A 85 -9.49 -21.33 -3.55
N ASP A 86 -10.52 -20.59 -3.14
CA ASP A 86 -10.91 -19.27 -3.63
C ASP A 86 -10.06 -18.13 -3.02
N TYR A 87 -8.77 -18.39 -2.81
CA TYR A 87 -7.80 -17.32 -2.63
C TYR A 87 -7.06 -17.20 -3.95
N HIS A 88 -7.43 -16.19 -4.74
CA HIS A 88 -6.72 -15.76 -5.93
C HIS A 88 -5.25 -15.45 -5.60
N LEU A 89 -4.39 -16.46 -5.46
CA LEU A 89 -2.98 -16.47 -5.86
C LEU A 89 -3.05 -17.05 -7.27
N PRO A 90 -3.08 -16.25 -8.36
CA PRO A 90 -3.51 -16.68 -9.69
C PRO A 90 -2.65 -17.75 -10.37
N TYR A 91 -1.75 -18.44 -9.67
CA TYR A 91 -0.71 -19.28 -10.29
C TYR A 91 -0.36 -20.57 -9.52
N LEU A 92 -1.26 -21.08 -8.67
CA LEU A 92 -1.02 -22.34 -7.94
C LEU A 92 -1.99 -23.48 -8.33
N GLU A 93 -2.43 -23.52 -9.60
CA GLU A 93 -3.16 -24.68 -10.11
C GLU A 93 -2.24 -25.73 -10.72
N SER A 94 -2.33 -26.93 -10.12
CA SER A 94 -1.98 -28.28 -10.60
C SER A 94 -0.53 -28.64 -10.98
N ASN A 95 0.03 -29.55 -10.17
CA ASN A 95 1.18 -30.46 -10.36
C ASN A 95 2.61 -30.04 -9.93
N CYS A 96 3.16 -30.91 -9.06
CA CYS A 96 4.57 -31.13 -8.69
C CYS A 96 5.21 -30.25 -7.60
N SER A 97 5.90 -30.92 -6.68
CA SER A 97 6.85 -30.35 -5.69
C SER A 97 7.92 -29.45 -6.33
N PHE A 98 8.26 -29.68 -7.60
CA PHE A 98 9.11 -28.85 -8.45
C PHE A 98 8.57 -27.43 -8.71
N ARG A 99 7.27 -27.17 -8.53
CA ARG A 99 6.69 -25.83 -8.73
C ARG A 99 6.87 -24.91 -7.53
N TYR A 100 7.00 -25.41 -6.31
CA TYR A 100 7.17 -24.54 -5.13
C TYR A 100 8.47 -23.76 -5.20
N GLU A 101 9.55 -24.39 -5.62
CA GLU A 101 10.85 -23.71 -5.82
C GLU A 101 10.74 -22.65 -6.92
N GLY A 102 10.10 -22.97 -8.05
CA GLY A 102 9.83 -21.98 -9.10
C GLY A 102 8.93 -20.84 -8.66
N VAL A 103 7.94 -21.09 -7.80
CA VAL A 103 7.06 -20.05 -7.22
C VAL A 103 7.83 -19.17 -6.26
N ILE A 104 8.62 -19.75 -5.36
CA ILE A 104 9.48 -19.00 -4.42
C ILE A 104 10.51 -18.17 -5.21
N GLN A 105 11.09 -18.72 -6.27
CA GLN A 105 12.01 -18.00 -7.14
C GLN A 105 11.32 -16.80 -7.82
N ARG A 106 10.18 -17.00 -8.47
CA ARG A 106 9.42 -15.89 -9.10
C ARG A 106 9.03 -14.83 -8.09
N LEU A 107 8.55 -15.25 -6.91
CA LEU A 107 8.21 -14.33 -5.83
C LEU A 107 9.44 -13.52 -5.38
N ASN A 108 10.60 -14.17 -5.25
CA ASN A 108 11.87 -13.49 -4.96
C ASN A 108 12.23 -12.46 -6.03
N GLU A 109 12.12 -12.81 -7.30
CA GLU A 109 12.37 -11.93 -8.43
C GLU A 109 11.41 -10.73 -8.44
N ASP A 110 10.13 -10.94 -8.18
CA ASP A 110 9.12 -9.89 -8.15
C ASP A 110 9.30 -8.95 -6.96
N PHE A 111 9.67 -9.46 -5.78
CA PHE A 111 10.08 -8.61 -4.66
C PHE A 111 11.35 -7.79 -4.98
N ILE A 112 12.34 -8.37 -5.68
CA ILE A 112 13.53 -7.61 -6.10
C ILE A 112 13.16 -6.50 -7.08
N LYS A 113 12.26 -6.79 -8.04
CA LYS A 113 11.74 -5.76 -8.96
C LYS A 113 10.99 -4.68 -8.19
N LEU A 114 10.19 -5.06 -7.19
CA LEU A 114 9.43 -4.13 -6.35
C LEU A 114 10.35 -3.21 -5.58
N GLU A 115 11.34 -3.76 -4.88
CA GLU A 115 12.37 -3.00 -4.17
C GLU A 115 13.09 -2.02 -5.11
N LYS A 116 13.47 -2.45 -6.31
CA LYS A 116 14.11 -1.57 -7.31
C LYS A 116 13.17 -0.46 -7.78
N LYS A 117 11.89 -0.76 -8.00
CA LYS A 117 10.91 0.20 -8.52
C LYS A 117 10.55 1.28 -7.50
N VAL A 118 10.30 0.86 -6.26
CA VAL A 118 9.92 1.80 -5.19
C VAL A 118 11.13 2.53 -4.60
N GLY A 119 12.35 2.08 -4.93
CA GLY A 119 13.60 2.71 -4.55
C GLY A 119 13.72 2.89 -3.04
N ASN A 120 14.06 4.11 -2.62
CA ASN A 120 14.29 4.46 -1.23
C ASN A 120 13.02 4.72 -0.42
N ALA A 121 11.83 4.48 -0.99
CA ALA A 121 10.60 4.65 -0.25
C ALA A 121 10.53 3.68 0.94
N LYS A 122 10.15 4.22 2.10
CA LYS A 122 10.23 3.56 3.40
C LYS A 122 8.87 3.12 3.91
N PHE A 123 7.79 3.68 3.38
CA PHE A 123 6.45 3.51 3.92
C PHE A 123 5.43 3.12 2.86
N TYR A 124 4.44 2.32 3.23
CA TYR A 124 3.21 2.13 2.48
C TYR A 124 2.14 3.09 2.99
N LEU A 125 1.42 3.77 2.08
CA LEU A 125 0.26 4.59 2.42
C LEU A 125 -0.97 3.70 2.65
N LEU A 126 -1.47 3.66 3.88
CA LEU A 126 -2.63 2.83 4.23
C LEU A 126 -3.96 3.56 4.03
N ASP A 127 -3.98 4.85 4.38
CA ASP A 127 -5.09 5.78 4.18
C ASP A 127 -4.57 7.23 4.06
N GLY A 128 -5.35 8.10 3.42
CA GLY A 128 -5.06 9.52 3.32
C GLY A 128 -4.58 9.98 1.95
N ASN A 129 -4.94 9.28 0.86
CA ASN A 129 -4.51 9.58 -0.51
C ASN A 129 -4.75 11.06 -0.89
N HIS A 130 -5.98 11.54 -0.68
CA HIS A 130 -6.34 12.93 -0.96
C HIS A 130 -5.46 13.93 -0.19
N ARG A 131 -5.10 13.61 1.06
CA ARG A 131 -4.25 14.45 1.91
C ARG A 131 -2.80 14.43 1.44
N ALA A 132 -2.25 13.25 1.13
CA ALA A 132 -0.91 13.09 0.61
C ALA A 132 -0.72 13.80 -0.75
N ILE A 133 -1.70 13.65 -1.65
CA ILE A 133 -1.72 14.34 -2.95
C ILE A 133 -1.83 15.85 -2.76
N ALA A 134 -2.76 16.33 -1.92
CA ALA A 134 -2.94 17.76 -1.65
C ALA A 134 -1.67 18.41 -1.06
N ALA A 135 -1.03 17.76 -0.09
CA ALA A 135 0.25 18.20 0.47
C ALA A 135 1.32 18.32 -0.61
N THR A 136 1.47 17.26 -1.42
CA THR A 136 2.47 17.21 -2.50
C THR A 136 2.23 18.28 -3.57
N LEU A 137 0.97 18.54 -3.93
CA LEU A 137 0.60 19.59 -4.89
C LEU A 137 0.94 21.01 -4.38
N ASN A 138 0.97 21.19 -3.07
CA ASN A 138 1.35 22.45 -2.42
C ASN A 138 2.83 22.49 -2.00
N HIS A 139 3.61 21.45 -2.34
CA HIS A 139 5.02 21.30 -1.92
C HIS A 139 5.21 21.30 -0.39
N GLU A 140 4.19 20.84 0.34
CA GLU A 140 4.20 20.74 1.80
C GLU A 140 4.62 19.34 2.25
N PRO A 141 5.26 19.21 3.44
CA PRO A 141 5.57 17.90 4.01
C PRO A 141 4.30 17.13 4.36
N ILE A 142 4.37 15.80 4.28
CA ILE A 142 3.24 14.94 4.60
C ILE A 142 3.31 14.57 6.08
N PHE A 143 2.36 15.09 6.87
CA PHE A 143 2.19 14.69 8.25
C PHE A 143 1.57 13.29 8.31
N ALA A 144 2.29 12.34 8.92
CA ALA A 144 1.94 10.93 8.93
C ALA A 144 1.91 10.36 10.34
N LEU A 145 1.06 9.36 10.52
CA LEU A 145 0.92 8.54 11.71
C LEU A 145 1.35 7.12 11.37
N GLU A 146 2.49 6.69 11.90
CA GLU A 146 3.03 5.36 11.65
C GLU A 146 2.35 4.33 12.57
N LEU A 147 1.82 3.27 11.96
CA LEU A 147 1.38 2.10 12.69
C LEU A 147 2.58 1.16 12.90
N GLU A 148 3.03 1.03 14.14
CA GLU A 148 4.18 0.18 14.46
C GLU A 148 3.75 -1.27 14.71
N ASP A 149 2.58 -1.45 15.34
CA ASP A 149 2.05 -2.75 15.74
C ASP A 149 0.53 -2.91 15.53
N THR A 150 0.01 -4.10 15.87
CA THR A 150 -1.42 -4.41 15.75
C THR A 150 -2.29 -3.64 16.75
N GLN A 151 -1.73 -3.22 17.89
CA GLN A 151 -2.48 -2.43 18.86
C GLN A 151 -2.72 -1.01 18.33
N ASP A 152 -1.77 -0.43 17.60
CA ASP A 152 -1.96 0.86 16.92
C ASP A 152 -3.06 0.78 15.85
N LEU A 153 -3.09 -0.28 15.04
CA LEU A 153 -4.18 -0.50 14.07
C LEU A 153 -5.56 -0.54 14.77
N ARG A 154 -5.67 -1.30 15.87
CA ARG A 154 -6.92 -1.39 16.65
C ARG A 154 -7.34 -0.04 17.23
N LYS A 155 -6.40 0.77 17.72
CA LYS A 155 -6.69 2.12 18.22
C LYS A 155 -7.22 3.01 17.11
N VAL A 156 -6.60 3.00 15.93
CA VAL A 156 -7.06 3.83 14.80
C VAL A 156 -8.44 3.39 14.31
N LYS A 157 -8.70 2.07 14.23
CA LYS A 157 -10.05 1.55 13.93
C LYS A 157 -11.08 2.07 14.94
N LYS A 158 -10.79 1.99 16.24
CA LYS A 158 -11.66 2.52 17.29
C LYS A 158 -11.87 4.04 17.17
N MET A 159 -10.83 4.81 16.88
CA MET A 159 -10.96 6.25 16.65
C MET A 159 -11.84 6.58 15.44
N ALA A 160 -11.80 5.76 14.39
CA ALA A 160 -12.67 5.90 13.24
C ALA A 160 -14.14 5.58 13.59
N GLU A 161 -14.38 4.51 14.35
CA GLU A 161 -15.72 4.15 14.87
C GLU A 161 -16.31 5.26 15.77
N GLU A 162 -15.48 5.93 16.56
CA GLU A 162 -15.86 7.05 17.42
C GLU A 162 -15.98 8.39 16.66
N GLY A 163 -15.67 8.42 15.35
CA GLY A 163 -15.71 9.63 14.52
C GLY A 163 -14.57 10.63 14.78
N ILE A 164 -13.55 10.23 15.53
CA ILE A 164 -12.36 11.05 15.85
C ILE A 164 -11.37 11.04 14.67
N TYR A 165 -11.30 9.92 13.95
CA TYR A 165 -10.47 9.76 12.76
C TYR A 165 -11.36 9.53 11.53
N PRO A 166 -10.93 9.92 10.30
CA PRO A 166 -11.64 9.54 9.09
C PRO A 166 -11.89 8.02 9.01
N GLU A 167 -12.98 7.63 8.37
CA GLU A 167 -13.35 6.21 8.24
C GLU A 167 -12.22 5.40 7.58
N LEU A 168 -11.81 4.31 8.23
CA LEU A 168 -10.77 3.40 7.75
C LEU A 168 -11.40 2.13 7.18
N TYR A 169 -11.55 2.08 5.86
CA TYR A 169 -12.15 0.93 5.15
C TYR A 169 -11.16 -0.24 4.99
N ARG A 170 -10.76 -0.86 6.12
CA ARG A 170 -9.82 -2.00 6.14
C ARG A 170 -10.36 -3.14 7.01
N SER A 171 -10.53 -4.31 6.41
CA SER A 171 -11.04 -5.50 7.11
C SER A 171 -9.97 -6.23 7.91
N GLU A 172 -8.69 -5.97 7.65
CA GLU A 172 -7.56 -6.68 8.28
C GLU A 172 -7.46 -6.38 9.78
N ASP A 173 -7.32 -7.42 10.61
CA ASP A 173 -7.35 -7.27 12.08
C ASP A 173 -5.96 -7.14 12.70
N THR A 174 -4.93 -7.48 11.93
CA THR A 174 -3.53 -7.35 12.31
C THR A 174 -2.75 -6.48 11.33
N LEU A 175 -1.72 -5.82 11.83
CA LEU A 175 -0.85 -4.99 10.97
C LEU A 175 -0.09 -5.83 9.95
N ASP A 176 0.21 -7.09 10.28
CA ASP A 176 0.85 -8.03 9.37
C ASP A 176 -0.06 -8.44 8.21
N GLU A 177 -1.34 -8.70 8.46
CA GLU A 177 -2.33 -8.96 7.41
C GLU A 177 -2.50 -7.76 6.49
N LEU A 178 -2.58 -6.56 7.07
CA LEU A 178 -2.69 -5.31 6.32
C LEU A 178 -1.47 -5.09 5.40
N ARG A 179 -0.25 -5.28 5.92
CA ARG A 179 0.99 -5.22 5.13
C ARG A 179 0.98 -6.27 4.02
N ALA A 180 0.59 -7.51 4.34
CA ALA A 180 0.53 -8.59 3.37
C ALA A 180 -0.49 -8.30 2.26
N ALA A 181 -1.66 -7.76 2.59
CA ALA A 181 -2.67 -7.36 1.62
C ALA A 181 -2.16 -6.25 0.69
N PHE A 182 -1.48 -5.24 1.24
CA PHE A 182 -0.88 -4.15 0.47
C PHE A 182 0.22 -4.66 -0.48
N GLU A 183 1.17 -5.43 0.03
CA GLU A 183 2.24 -6.02 -0.78
C GLU A 183 1.70 -6.94 -1.87
N TYR A 184 0.69 -7.73 -1.53
CA TYR A 184 0.03 -8.60 -2.49
C TYR A 184 -0.61 -7.79 -3.63
N HIS A 185 -1.31 -6.72 -3.29
CA HIS A 185 -1.87 -5.79 -4.27
C HIS A 185 -0.76 -5.18 -5.15
N CYS A 186 0.34 -4.70 -4.55
CA CYS A 186 1.51 -4.22 -5.27
C CYS A 186 2.04 -5.26 -6.28
N LEU A 187 2.25 -6.51 -5.85
CA LEU A 187 2.78 -7.56 -6.74
C LEU A 187 1.86 -7.84 -7.94
N ARG A 188 0.53 -7.75 -7.76
CA ARG A 188 -0.44 -7.91 -8.86
C ARG A 188 -0.48 -6.71 -9.80
N ASN A 189 -0.29 -5.51 -9.26
CA ASN A 189 -0.41 -4.25 -9.96
C ASN A 189 0.94 -3.56 -10.09
N PHE A 190 1.99 -4.33 -10.42
CA PHE A 190 3.38 -3.87 -10.36
C PHE A 190 3.62 -2.59 -11.16
N ASP A 191 3.04 -2.47 -12.35
CA ASP A 191 3.19 -1.31 -13.22
C ASP A 191 2.55 -0.04 -12.64
N GLN A 192 1.62 -0.22 -11.72
CA GLN A 192 0.80 0.79 -11.07
C GLN A 192 1.25 1.12 -9.64
N ILE A 193 2.52 0.91 -9.31
CA ILE A 193 3.07 1.32 -8.02
C ILE A 193 3.90 2.57 -8.22
N PHE A 194 3.64 3.58 -7.40
CA PHE A 194 4.31 4.87 -7.47
C PHE A 194 4.72 5.33 -6.06
N SER A 195 5.72 6.20 -5.97
CA SER A 195 5.77 7.10 -4.83
C SER A 195 4.65 8.14 -4.94
N VAL A 196 4.26 8.79 -3.83
CA VAL A 196 3.26 9.88 -3.88
C VAL A 196 3.69 10.96 -4.87
N LYS A 197 4.99 11.32 -4.90
CA LYS A 197 5.52 12.27 -5.88
C LYS A 197 5.33 11.82 -7.33
N GLN A 198 5.69 10.58 -7.64
CA GLN A 198 5.55 10.04 -8.99
C GLN A 198 4.09 10.03 -9.43
N ARG A 199 3.18 9.64 -8.52
CA ARG A 199 1.74 9.64 -8.80
C ARG A 199 1.21 11.04 -9.09
N VAL A 200 1.60 12.04 -8.29
CA VAL A 200 1.23 13.44 -8.56
C VAL A 200 1.77 13.93 -9.90
N GLY A 201 3.03 13.61 -10.22
CA GLY A 201 3.62 13.95 -11.52
C GLY A 201 2.85 13.33 -12.69
N GLU A 202 2.47 12.07 -12.59
CA GLU A 202 1.64 11.38 -13.59
C GLU A 202 0.27 12.06 -13.76
N LEU A 203 -0.40 12.39 -12.65
CA LEU A 203 -1.70 13.06 -12.66
C LEU A 203 -1.64 14.47 -13.28
N VAL A 204 -0.54 15.19 -13.04
CA VAL A 204 -0.26 16.49 -13.67
C VAL A 204 -0.08 16.34 -15.18
N VAL A 205 0.71 15.36 -15.63
CA VAL A 205 0.98 15.13 -17.06
C VAL A 205 -0.26 14.65 -17.81
N THR A 206 -1.05 13.77 -17.18
CA THR A 206 -2.26 13.19 -17.79
C THR A 206 -3.50 14.07 -17.67
N SER A 207 -3.39 15.25 -17.05
CA SER A 207 -4.52 16.14 -16.74
C SER A 207 -5.61 15.47 -15.89
N GLY A 208 -5.21 14.54 -15.02
CA GLY A 208 -6.10 13.87 -14.06
C GLY A 208 -6.53 14.74 -12.87
N LEU A 209 -6.10 16.01 -12.83
CA LEU A 209 -6.37 16.97 -11.77
C LEU A 209 -7.05 18.23 -12.32
N PRO A 210 -7.82 18.95 -11.50
CA PRO A 210 -8.31 20.27 -11.87
C PRO A 210 -7.18 21.23 -12.28
N GLU A 211 -7.39 22.00 -13.35
CA GLU A 211 -6.38 22.87 -13.94
C GLU A 211 -5.73 23.84 -12.93
N PHE A 212 -6.51 24.39 -12.00
CA PHE A 212 -5.97 25.32 -10.99
C PHE A 212 -4.96 24.66 -10.04
N MET A 213 -5.13 23.36 -9.73
CA MET A 213 -4.18 22.61 -8.91
C MET A 213 -2.88 22.33 -9.68
N ILE A 214 -3.00 21.99 -10.97
CA ILE A 214 -1.86 21.80 -11.87
C ILE A 214 -1.06 23.10 -11.99
N ARG A 215 -1.73 24.23 -12.26
CA ARG A 215 -1.11 25.55 -12.34
C ARG A 215 -0.37 25.92 -11.05
N ARG A 216 -1.00 25.71 -9.89
CA ARG A 216 -0.38 25.93 -8.58
C ARG A 216 0.90 25.11 -8.41
N TYR A 217 0.82 23.80 -8.70
CA TYR A 217 1.94 22.88 -8.54
C TYR A 217 3.13 23.26 -9.42
N LEU A 218 2.87 23.58 -10.70
CA LEU A 218 3.89 23.98 -11.67
C LEU A 218 4.51 25.36 -11.35
N TRP A 219 3.69 26.31 -10.88
CA TRP A 219 4.16 27.64 -10.46
C TRP A 219 5.24 27.56 -9.37
N GLU A 220 5.02 26.73 -8.35
CA GLU A 220 5.99 26.51 -7.27
C GLU A 220 7.27 25.80 -7.73
N LEU A 221 7.21 25.06 -8.85
CA LEU A 221 8.39 24.50 -9.49
C LEU A 221 9.13 25.51 -10.38
N GLY A 222 8.64 26.75 -10.49
CA GLY A 222 9.19 27.77 -11.38
C GLY A 222 8.94 27.48 -12.87
N VAL A 223 8.00 26.59 -13.19
CA VAL A 223 7.59 26.30 -14.56
C VAL A 223 6.56 27.36 -14.97
N ALA A 224 6.82 28.08 -16.06
CA ALA A 224 5.86 29.03 -16.62
C ALA A 224 4.63 28.27 -17.15
N VAL A 225 3.44 28.67 -16.70
CA VAL A 225 2.13 28.03 -17.00
C VAL A 225 1.17 29.02 -17.66
#